data_AF-A0AAA9Z960-F1
#
_entry.id   AF-A0AAA9Z960-F1
#
_cell.length_a   1.000
_cell.length_b   1.000
_cell.length_c   1.000
_cell.angle_alpha   90.00
_cell.angle_beta   90.00
_cell.angle_gamma   90.00
#
_symmetry.space_group_name_H-M   'P 1'
#
loop_
_entity.id
_entity.type
_entity.pdbx_description
1 polymer ?
#
loop_
_entity_poly.entity_id
_entity_poly.type
_entity_poly.pdbx_seq_one_letter_code
_entity_poly.pdbx_strand_id
1 'polypeptide(L)'
;MFRNLQTIYLAYVEIHPTSHTITCENLTELMIDSLILHEPLKLRVPQLKTLNCDMDVLKLLYLHDASQADQLIINMCYPSEGRTMDTARLTGLIHFRRLFLKLGQCYCYDAVWFNFLWSNLLGIVELRIREKFPRDHLSRLQDVLEQFPQISQLQLQGTIIPNDFRFLPTSVKTIYIEDCSVVGSSVQFSPSVRRVRVRKLWSSNDLPGCDVDGIQLEPLGQFKPLHSTKVFRTNDGPRMAYSTREGCQSDEAQD
;
A
#
# COMPACT_ATOMS: atom_id res chain seq x y z
N MET A 1 12.87 30.12 11.85
CA MET A 1 12.09 29.25 12.77
C MET A 1 10.66 29.19 12.23
N PHE A 2 10.18 28.02 11.80
CA PHE A 2 8.87 27.88 11.14
C PHE A 2 7.77 27.44 12.12
N ARG A 3 7.44 28.27 13.11
CA ARG A 3 6.56 27.87 14.22
C ARG A 3 5.11 27.58 13.83
N ASN A 4 4.60 28.03 12.70
CA ASN A 4 3.20 27.78 12.29
C ASN A 4 3.08 26.81 11.11
N LEU A 5 4.20 26.26 10.64
CA LEU A 5 4.23 25.44 9.44
C LEU A 5 3.79 24.01 9.77
N GLN A 6 2.56 23.67 9.38
CA GLN A 6 1.96 22.35 9.61
C GLN A 6 2.14 21.39 8.42
N THR A 7 2.25 21.95 7.22
CA THR A 7 2.40 21.18 5.98
C THR A 7 3.56 21.75 5.18
N ILE A 8 4.41 20.86 4.68
CA ILE A 8 5.44 21.17 3.69
C ILE A 8 5.15 20.33 2.45
N TYR A 9 5.05 21.00 1.31
CA TYR A 9 4.99 20.38 -0.01
C TYR A 9 6.20 20.81 -0.82
N LEU A 10 7.07 19.86 -1.16
CA LEU A 10 8.25 20.06 -1.98
C LEU A 10 8.06 19.25 -3.26
N ALA A 11 7.94 19.93 -4.40
CA ALA A 11 7.76 19.28 -5.69
C ALA A 11 8.67 19.90 -6.75
N TYR A 12 9.41 19.06 -7.48
CA TYR A 12 10.28 19.49 -8.58
C TYR A 12 11.30 20.57 -8.19
N VAL A 13 11.87 20.43 -6.98
CA VAL A 13 12.90 21.34 -6.48
C VAL A 13 14.21 20.61 -6.25
N GLU A 14 15.31 21.33 -6.44
CA GLU A 14 16.63 20.90 -6.01
C GLU A 14 16.92 21.52 -4.64
N ILE A 15 17.30 20.70 -3.68
CA ILE A 15 17.69 21.14 -2.35
C ILE A 15 19.15 20.77 -2.14
N HIS A 16 19.93 21.73 -1.64
CA HIS A 16 21.27 21.50 -1.12
C HIS A 16 21.18 21.50 0.41
N PRO A 17 21.04 20.32 1.06
CA PRO A 17 20.98 20.26 2.51
C PRO A 17 22.29 20.80 3.10
N THR A 18 22.17 21.36 4.30
CA THR A 18 23.36 21.60 5.12
C THR A 18 23.57 20.43 6.06
N SER A 19 24.74 20.33 6.68
CA SER A 19 25.04 19.31 7.69
C SER A 19 24.11 19.37 8.92
N HIS A 20 23.44 20.51 9.14
CA HIS A 20 22.59 20.80 10.29
C HIS A 20 21.19 20.19 10.15
N THR A 21 20.65 19.72 11.28
CA THR A 21 19.27 19.26 11.36
C THR A 21 18.29 20.44 11.36
N ILE A 22 17.36 20.44 10.42
CA ILE A 22 16.29 21.43 10.35
C ILE A 22 15.19 21.03 11.33
N THR A 23 14.82 21.93 12.22
CA THR A 23 13.76 21.68 13.22
C THR A 23 12.42 22.20 12.73
N CYS A 24 11.44 21.31 12.62
CA CYS A 24 10.08 21.59 12.18
C CYS A 24 9.10 21.11 13.26
N GLU A 25 8.99 21.89 14.36
CA GLU A 25 8.29 21.47 15.59
C GLU A 25 6.81 21.14 15.39
N ASN A 26 6.12 21.86 14.51
CA ASN A 26 4.67 21.75 14.31
C ASN A 26 4.28 21.10 12.99
N LEU A 27 5.25 20.52 12.27
CA LEU A 27 4.99 19.86 10.99
C LEU A 27 4.23 18.55 11.22
N THR A 28 3.01 18.48 10.69
CA THR A 28 2.14 17.29 10.74
C THR A 28 2.15 16.50 9.44
N GLU A 29 2.41 17.16 8.32
CA GLU A 29 2.41 16.54 6.99
C GLU A 29 3.62 17.00 6.17
N LEU A 30 4.38 16.03 5.66
CA LEU A 30 5.49 16.25 4.75
C LEU A 30 5.22 15.51 3.44
N MET A 31 5.16 16.26 2.35
CA MET A 31 4.97 15.74 1.01
C MET A 31 6.18 16.12 0.16
N ILE A 32 6.82 15.11 -0.43
CA ILE A 32 8.01 15.27 -1.27
C ILE A 32 7.79 14.54 -2.59
N ASP A 33 7.89 15.25 -3.69
CA ASP A 33 7.69 14.72 -5.03
C ASP A 33 8.84 15.18 -5.92
N SER A 34 9.49 14.25 -6.60
CA SER A 34 10.51 14.51 -7.62
C SER A 34 11.62 15.45 -7.11
N LEU A 35 12.12 15.17 -5.90
CA LEU A 35 13.14 15.98 -5.23
C LEU A 35 14.54 15.51 -5.59
N ILE A 36 15.40 16.44 -6.02
CA ILE A 36 16.83 16.16 -6.21
C ILE A 36 17.56 16.56 -4.92
N LEU A 37 18.07 15.55 -4.21
CA LEU A 37 18.96 15.69 -3.05
C LEU A 37 20.35 15.17 -3.42
N HIS A 38 21.38 15.95 -3.15
CA HIS A 38 22.78 15.51 -3.27
C HIS A 38 23.35 14.97 -1.95
N GLU A 39 22.74 15.36 -0.83
CA GLU A 39 23.10 14.94 0.52
C GLU A 39 21.85 14.54 1.32
N PRO A 40 21.99 13.84 2.45
CA PRO A 40 20.87 13.53 3.32
C PRO A 40 20.22 14.79 3.94
N LEU A 41 18.90 14.90 3.81
CA LEU A 41 18.08 15.92 4.46
C LEU A 41 17.70 15.45 5.86
N LYS A 42 18.22 16.14 6.89
CA LYS A 42 17.98 15.84 8.31
C LYS A 42 16.87 16.72 8.87
N LEU A 43 15.78 16.11 9.30
CA LEU A 43 14.62 16.81 9.87
C LEU A 43 14.33 16.32 11.28
N ARG A 44 14.10 17.25 12.23
CA ARG A 44 13.51 16.95 13.53
C ARG A 44 12.03 17.30 13.50
N VAL A 45 11.16 16.30 13.64
CA VAL A 45 9.74 16.38 13.29
C VAL A 45 8.83 15.69 14.34
N PRO A 46 8.74 16.24 15.56
CA PRO A 46 8.06 15.59 16.68
C PRO A 46 6.55 15.39 16.51
N GLN A 47 5.91 16.17 15.64
CA GLN A 47 4.46 16.16 15.41
C GLN A 47 4.07 15.54 14.06
N LEU A 48 5.03 14.97 13.31
CA LEU A 48 4.75 14.40 11.99
C LEU A 48 3.75 13.27 12.12
N LYS A 49 2.69 13.28 11.30
CA LYS A 49 1.69 12.22 11.21
C LYS A 49 1.76 11.50 9.87
N THR A 50 1.94 12.28 8.79
CA THR A 50 1.94 11.78 7.42
C THR A 50 3.22 12.17 6.70
N LEU A 51 3.88 11.17 6.12
CA LEU A 51 4.95 11.35 5.15
C LEU A 51 4.50 10.78 3.81
N ASN A 52 4.53 11.60 2.77
CA ASN A 52 4.36 11.17 1.39
C ASN A 52 5.64 11.50 0.63
N CYS A 53 6.30 10.50 0.07
CA CYS A 53 7.55 10.72 -0.64
C CYS A 53 7.79 9.69 -1.74
N ASP A 54 8.59 10.07 -2.73
CA ASP A 54 9.14 9.10 -3.67
C ASP A 54 10.14 8.16 -2.99
N MET A 55 10.24 6.94 -3.53
CA MET A 55 11.14 5.92 -3.02
C MET A 55 12.61 6.38 -2.97
N ASP A 56 13.08 7.10 -3.99
CA ASP A 56 14.47 7.58 -4.04
C ASP A 56 14.79 8.61 -2.96
N VAL A 57 13.81 9.42 -2.57
CA VAL A 57 13.97 10.44 -1.53
C VAL A 57 14.10 9.80 -0.15
N LEU A 58 13.41 8.68 0.10
CA LEU A 58 13.49 7.98 1.39
C LEU A 58 14.92 7.59 1.77
N LYS A 59 15.76 7.24 0.78
CA LYS A 59 17.17 6.92 1.01
C LYS A 59 17.94 8.08 1.63
N LEU A 60 17.51 9.32 1.38
CA LEU A 60 18.20 10.54 1.80
C LEU A 60 17.41 11.34 2.84
N LEU A 61 16.32 10.81 3.38
CA LEU A 61 15.50 11.52 4.36
C LEU A 61 15.74 10.95 5.77
N TYR A 62 16.35 11.75 6.64
CA TYR A 62 16.61 11.36 8.02
C TYR A 62 15.64 12.04 8.96
N LEU A 63 14.72 11.25 9.53
CA LEU A 63 13.72 11.74 10.47
C LEU A 63 14.16 11.49 11.91
N HIS A 64 14.23 12.58 12.69
CA HIS A 64 14.47 12.57 14.12
C HIS A 64 13.17 12.91 14.87
N ASP A 65 12.97 12.23 16.01
CA ASP A 65 11.84 12.40 16.92
C ASP A 65 10.44 12.16 16.33
N ALA A 66 10.31 11.40 15.23
CA ALA A 66 9.04 11.15 14.54
C ALA A 66 8.07 10.20 15.28
N SER A 67 7.99 10.27 16.60
CA SER A 67 7.21 9.37 17.46
C SER A 67 5.70 9.40 17.23
N GLN A 68 5.18 10.49 16.65
CA GLN A 68 3.76 10.65 16.29
C GLN A 68 3.43 10.18 14.87
N ALA A 69 4.44 9.70 14.12
CA ALA A 69 4.28 9.30 12.74
C ALA A 69 3.38 8.07 12.64
N ASP A 70 2.51 8.05 11.63
CA ASP A 70 1.46 7.05 11.53
C ASP A 70 1.23 6.58 10.10
N GLN A 71 1.10 7.50 9.14
CA GLN A 71 0.90 7.17 7.73
C GLN A 71 2.14 7.45 6.86
N LEU A 72 2.67 6.40 6.23
CA LEU A 72 3.71 6.49 5.22
C LEU A 72 3.10 6.20 3.84
N ILE A 73 3.25 7.14 2.91
CA ILE A 73 2.84 6.99 1.50
C ILE A 73 4.12 6.98 0.67
N ILE A 74 4.35 5.90 -0.06
CA ILE A 74 5.52 5.78 -0.92
C ILE A 74 5.06 5.72 -2.37
N ASN A 75 5.46 6.72 -3.14
CA ASN A 75 5.40 6.65 -4.58
C ASN A 75 6.61 5.87 -5.09
N MET A 76 6.37 4.73 -5.73
CA MET A 76 7.44 3.85 -6.20
C MET A 76 8.00 4.31 -7.55
N CYS A 77 7.85 5.60 -7.88
CA CYS A 77 8.56 6.23 -8.99
C CYS A 77 10.06 6.12 -8.70
N TYR A 78 10.71 5.24 -9.46
CA TYR A 78 12.12 4.91 -9.31
C TYR A 78 12.73 4.87 -10.72
N PRO A 79 13.11 6.05 -11.27
CA PRO A 79 13.48 6.19 -12.67
C PRO A 79 14.91 5.73 -13.00
N SER A 80 15.76 5.39 -12.03
CA SER A 80 17.17 5.08 -12.32
C SER A 80 17.78 3.99 -11.43
N GLU A 81 18.69 3.21 -12.00
CA GLU A 81 19.72 2.49 -11.24
C GLU A 81 20.56 3.51 -10.46
N GLY A 82 20.82 3.27 -9.17
CA GLY A 82 21.96 3.91 -8.50
C GLY A 82 21.67 5.10 -7.58
N ARG A 83 21.26 4.79 -6.34
CA ARG A 83 21.81 5.45 -5.16
C ARG A 83 22.26 4.39 -4.18
N THR A 84 23.49 4.50 -3.68
CA THR A 84 24.10 3.54 -2.76
C THR A 84 23.35 3.48 -1.44
N MET A 85 23.15 2.27 -0.94
CA MET A 85 22.42 1.96 0.31
C MET A 85 23.11 2.55 1.55
N ASP A 86 24.41 2.80 1.47
CA ASP A 86 25.27 3.21 2.59
C ASP A 86 24.86 4.54 3.24
N THR A 87 23.99 5.29 2.57
CA THR A 87 23.48 6.59 3.02
C THR A 87 22.08 6.52 3.64
N ALA A 88 21.43 5.36 3.75
CA ALA A 88 20.08 5.31 4.29
C ALA A 88 20.06 5.21 5.83
N ARG A 89 19.31 6.10 6.50
CA ARG A 89 18.98 5.98 7.93
C ARG A 89 17.47 6.03 8.14
N LEU A 90 16.90 4.86 8.40
CA LEU A 90 15.46 4.63 8.43
C LEU A 90 14.88 4.45 9.84
N THR A 91 15.64 4.75 10.89
CA THR A 91 15.22 4.51 12.29
C THR A 91 13.92 5.23 12.66
N GLY A 92 13.67 6.41 12.09
CA GLY A 92 12.42 7.15 12.30
C GLY A 92 11.19 6.48 11.67
N LEU A 93 11.37 5.51 10.77
CA LEU A 93 10.26 4.85 10.08
C LEU A 93 9.54 3.79 10.93
N ILE A 94 10.12 3.37 12.06
CA ILE A 94 9.54 2.35 12.95
C ILE A 94 8.19 2.77 13.56
N HIS A 95 7.92 4.06 13.62
CA HIS A 95 6.71 4.60 14.24
C HIS A 95 5.46 4.47 13.36
N PHE A 96 5.63 4.43 12.03
CA PHE A 96 4.51 4.32 11.10
C PHE A 96 3.73 3.01 11.29
N ARG A 97 2.42 3.10 11.18
CA ARG A 97 1.47 1.97 11.31
C ARG A 97 0.71 1.67 10.03
N ARG A 98 0.60 2.65 9.15
CA ARG A 98 -0.16 2.56 7.90
C ARG A 98 0.77 2.85 6.72
N LEU A 99 0.92 1.87 5.82
CA LEU A 99 1.74 2.01 4.62
C LEU A 99 0.85 2.06 3.39
N PHE A 100 1.06 3.04 2.52
CA PHE A 100 0.42 3.13 1.22
C PHE A 100 1.47 3.15 0.11
N LEU A 101 1.54 2.07 -0.66
CA LEU A 101 2.42 1.93 -1.83
C LEU A 101 1.67 2.24 -3.12
N LYS A 102 2.26 3.09 -3.98
CA LYS A 102 1.81 3.34 -5.36
C LYS A 102 2.81 2.73 -6.33
N LEU A 103 2.43 1.67 -7.04
CA LEU A 103 3.35 0.82 -7.79
C LEU A 103 3.54 1.21 -9.27
N GLY A 104 2.66 2.05 -9.83
CA GLY A 104 2.52 2.25 -11.29
C GLY A 104 3.75 2.78 -12.01
N GLN A 105 4.75 3.30 -11.29
CA GLN A 105 5.98 3.88 -11.84
C GLN A 105 7.25 3.16 -11.36
N CYS A 106 7.13 1.92 -10.85
CA CYS A 106 8.27 1.14 -10.35
C CYS A 106 8.92 0.29 -11.45
N TYR A 107 9.72 0.91 -12.31
CA TYR A 107 10.35 0.23 -13.44
C TYR A 107 11.54 -0.65 -13.03
N CYS A 108 12.26 -0.29 -11.96
CA CYS A 108 13.39 -1.06 -11.42
C CYS A 108 13.06 -1.54 -10.01
N TYR A 109 12.94 -2.86 -9.84
CA TYR A 109 12.72 -3.48 -8.53
C TYR A 109 14.04 -3.96 -7.95
N ASP A 110 14.57 -3.24 -6.97
CA ASP A 110 15.81 -3.57 -6.25
C ASP A 110 15.47 -4.36 -4.98
N ALA A 111 15.42 -5.69 -5.11
CA ALA A 111 15.04 -6.58 -4.00
C ALA A 111 15.91 -6.37 -2.74
N VAL A 112 17.19 -6.01 -2.89
CA VAL A 112 18.09 -5.81 -1.74
C VAL A 112 17.70 -4.57 -0.97
N TRP A 113 17.49 -3.45 -1.67
CA TRP A 113 16.97 -2.22 -1.05
C TRP A 113 15.59 -2.42 -0.44
N PHE A 114 14.70 -3.09 -1.16
CA PHE A 114 13.36 -3.36 -0.67
C PHE A 114 13.38 -4.15 0.63
N ASN A 115 14.12 -5.26 0.69
CA ASN A 115 14.28 -6.04 1.92
C ASN A 115 14.83 -5.20 3.07
N PHE A 116 15.83 -4.34 2.80
CA PHE A 116 16.36 -3.43 3.81
C PHE A 116 15.29 -2.42 4.29
N LEU A 117 14.54 -1.80 3.38
CA LEU A 117 13.46 -0.88 3.71
C LEU A 117 12.37 -1.56 4.55
N TRP A 118 11.90 -2.73 4.12
CA TRP A 118 10.84 -3.49 4.79
C TRP A 118 11.24 -3.91 6.20
N SER A 119 12.50 -4.29 6.41
CA SER A 119 13.04 -4.59 7.74
C SER A 119 13.00 -3.42 8.73
N ASN A 120 12.84 -2.18 8.24
CA ASN A 120 12.69 -0.97 9.05
C ASN A 120 11.21 -0.54 9.23
N LEU A 121 10.27 -1.23 8.59
CA LEU A 121 8.83 -0.94 8.61
C LEU A 121 8.04 -2.01 9.38
N LEU A 122 8.66 -2.62 10.39
CA LEU A 122 8.05 -3.67 11.24
C LEU A 122 6.83 -3.16 12.04
N GLY A 123 6.66 -1.85 12.19
CA GLY A 123 5.52 -1.24 12.86
C GLY A 123 4.21 -1.28 12.06
N ILE A 124 4.27 -1.52 10.75
CA ILE A 124 3.13 -1.43 9.83
C ILE A 124 2.11 -2.53 10.11
N VAL A 125 0.86 -2.17 10.41
CA VAL A 125 -0.27 -3.08 10.65
C VAL A 125 -1.36 -2.97 9.60
N GLU A 126 -1.37 -1.89 8.81
CA GLU A 126 -2.25 -1.70 7.65
C GLU A 126 -1.42 -1.44 6.39
N LEU A 127 -1.65 -2.24 5.36
CA LEU A 127 -0.99 -2.11 4.06
C LEU A 127 -2.02 -1.81 2.97
N ARG A 128 -1.79 -0.72 2.23
CA ARG A 128 -2.52 -0.37 1.02
C ARG A 128 -1.58 -0.40 -0.17
N ILE A 129 -1.97 -1.08 -1.23
CA ILE A 129 -1.22 -1.16 -2.49
C ILE A 129 -2.15 -0.66 -3.59
N ARG A 130 -1.65 0.27 -4.41
CA ARG A 130 -2.34 0.79 -5.58
C ARG A 130 -1.50 0.60 -6.83
N GLU A 131 -2.19 0.36 -7.95
CA GLU A 131 -1.62 0.13 -9.28
C GLU A 131 -0.79 -1.17 -9.34
N LYS A 132 -0.42 -1.56 -10.55
CA LYS A 132 0.43 -2.73 -10.80
C LYS A 132 1.88 -2.32 -11.02
N PHE A 133 2.79 -3.20 -10.64
CA PHE A 133 4.17 -3.13 -11.11
C PHE A 133 4.19 -3.25 -12.66
N PRO A 134 5.01 -2.46 -13.35
CA PRO A 134 5.16 -2.55 -14.81
C PRO A 134 5.67 -3.91 -15.32
N ARG A 135 6.43 -4.66 -14.50
CA ARG A 135 7.02 -5.96 -14.83
C ARG A 135 6.87 -6.94 -13.67
N ASP A 136 6.75 -8.23 -13.99
CA ASP A 136 6.69 -9.36 -13.02
C ASP A 136 5.71 -9.15 -11.87
N HIS A 137 4.56 -8.54 -12.17
CA HIS A 137 3.73 -7.94 -11.14
C HIS A 137 3.29 -8.88 -10.03
N LEU A 138 2.84 -10.09 -10.37
CA LEU A 138 2.37 -11.05 -9.37
C LEU A 138 3.49 -11.50 -8.43
N SER A 139 4.67 -11.81 -8.98
CA SER A 139 5.85 -12.20 -8.19
C SER A 139 6.24 -11.08 -7.24
N ARG A 140 6.37 -9.84 -7.74
CA ARG A 140 6.77 -8.69 -6.91
C ARG A 140 5.70 -8.29 -5.90
N LEU A 141 4.42 -8.45 -6.24
CA LEU A 141 3.32 -8.22 -5.29
C LEU A 141 3.38 -9.24 -4.15
N GLN A 142 3.59 -10.52 -4.47
CA GLN A 142 3.77 -11.56 -3.47
C GLN A 142 5.00 -11.27 -2.59
N ASP A 143 6.14 -10.92 -3.20
CA ASP A 143 7.35 -10.54 -2.48
C ASP A 143 7.05 -9.43 -1.47
N VAL A 144 6.36 -8.35 -1.87
CA VAL A 144 5.99 -7.26 -0.96
C VAL A 144 5.11 -7.76 0.19
N LEU A 145 4.10 -8.58 -0.09
CA LEU A 145 3.15 -9.05 0.92
C LEU A 145 3.79 -9.97 1.97
N GLU A 146 4.76 -10.80 1.57
CA GLU A 146 5.50 -11.70 2.47
C GLU A 146 6.40 -10.94 3.47
N GLN A 147 6.79 -9.70 3.15
CA GLN A 147 7.69 -8.87 3.97
C GLN A 147 6.99 -8.21 5.16
N PHE A 148 5.67 -8.31 5.24
CA PHE A 148 4.87 -7.71 6.31
C PHE A 148 4.10 -8.78 7.09
N PRO A 149 4.76 -9.70 7.81
CA PRO A 149 4.09 -10.79 8.53
C PRO A 149 3.12 -10.32 9.62
N GLN A 150 3.21 -9.06 10.05
CA GLN A 150 2.39 -8.48 11.12
C GLN A 150 1.13 -7.76 10.64
N ILE A 151 0.89 -7.58 9.33
CA ILE A 151 -0.27 -6.78 8.88
C ILE A 151 -1.59 -7.49 9.21
N SER A 152 -2.55 -6.70 9.70
CA SER A 152 -3.90 -7.19 10.01
C SER A 152 -4.92 -6.78 8.95
N GLN A 153 -4.61 -5.74 8.18
CA GLN A 153 -5.46 -5.18 7.13
C GLN A 153 -4.68 -4.98 5.83
N LEU A 154 -5.24 -5.48 4.73
CA LEU A 154 -4.72 -5.32 3.38
C LEU A 154 -5.75 -4.63 2.50
N GLN A 155 -5.35 -3.61 1.75
CA GLN A 155 -6.15 -3.00 0.69
C GLN A 155 -5.39 -3.06 -0.64
N LEU A 156 -6.03 -3.60 -1.67
CA LEU A 156 -5.51 -3.69 -3.04
C LEU A 156 -6.41 -2.85 -3.94
N GLN A 157 -5.82 -1.95 -4.72
CA GLN A 157 -6.57 -1.07 -5.60
C GLN A 157 -5.96 -0.96 -7.01
N GLY A 158 -6.75 -1.08 -8.07
CA GLY A 158 -6.26 -0.78 -9.42
C GLY A 158 -5.16 -1.72 -9.90
N THR A 159 -5.13 -2.96 -9.40
CA THR A 159 -3.99 -3.90 -9.59
C THR A 159 -4.45 -5.26 -10.11
N ILE A 160 -3.51 -6.11 -10.52
CA ILE A 160 -3.80 -7.51 -10.89
C ILE A 160 -3.45 -8.41 -9.69
N ILE A 161 -4.39 -9.20 -9.20
CA ILE A 161 -4.23 -10.03 -8.02
C ILE A 161 -4.12 -11.53 -8.37
N PRO A 162 -3.40 -12.32 -7.57
CA PRO A 162 -3.41 -13.77 -7.70
C PRO A 162 -4.80 -14.34 -7.37
N ASN A 163 -5.08 -15.54 -7.87
CA ASN A 163 -6.25 -16.33 -7.50
C ASN A 163 -6.10 -17.03 -6.14
N ASP A 164 -4.90 -17.06 -5.56
CA ASP A 164 -4.64 -17.70 -4.27
C ASP A 164 -3.94 -16.73 -3.31
N PHE A 165 -4.61 -16.37 -2.22
CA PHE A 165 -4.08 -15.55 -1.13
C PHE A 165 -3.76 -16.38 0.13
N ARG A 166 -3.68 -17.70 0.04
CA ARG A 166 -3.32 -18.55 1.20
C ARG A 166 -1.88 -18.33 1.67
N PHE A 167 -1.02 -17.75 0.83
CA PHE A 167 0.33 -17.34 1.20
C PHE A 167 0.36 -16.14 2.17
N LEU A 168 -0.75 -15.40 2.31
CA LEU A 168 -0.80 -14.25 3.21
C LEU A 168 -0.49 -14.65 4.66
N PRO A 169 0.17 -13.77 5.42
CA PRO A 169 0.41 -13.98 6.84
C PRO A 169 -0.89 -14.25 7.62
N THR A 170 -0.83 -15.13 8.62
CA THR A 170 -2.00 -15.52 9.44
C THR A 170 -2.57 -14.37 10.29
N SER A 171 -1.82 -13.27 10.40
CA SER A 171 -2.23 -12.01 11.00
C SER A 171 -3.28 -11.27 10.17
N VAL A 172 -3.33 -11.47 8.84
CA VAL A 172 -4.26 -10.77 7.95
C VAL A 172 -5.70 -11.19 8.28
N LYS A 173 -6.49 -10.26 8.79
CA LYS A 173 -7.91 -10.48 9.13
C LYS A 173 -8.86 -9.81 8.16
N THR A 174 -8.45 -8.69 7.58
CA THR A 174 -9.32 -7.88 6.72
C THR A 174 -8.66 -7.60 5.38
N ILE A 175 -9.38 -7.87 4.29
CA ILE A 175 -8.94 -7.59 2.93
C ILE A 175 -9.97 -6.72 2.22
N TYR A 176 -9.49 -5.66 1.59
CA TYR A 176 -10.24 -4.77 0.71
C TYR A 176 -9.69 -4.88 -0.70
N ILE A 177 -10.53 -5.20 -1.68
CA ILE A 177 -10.17 -5.28 -3.09
C ILE A 177 -11.02 -4.25 -3.83
N GLU A 178 -10.38 -3.31 -4.53
CA GLU A 178 -11.08 -2.24 -5.26
C GLU A 178 -10.53 -2.07 -6.67
N ASP A 179 -11.34 -2.28 -7.70
CA ASP A 179 -10.95 -2.05 -9.09
C ASP A 179 -9.74 -2.89 -9.51
N CYS A 180 -9.75 -4.19 -9.18
CA CYS A 180 -8.67 -5.11 -9.47
C CYS A 180 -9.06 -6.12 -10.55
N SER A 181 -8.08 -6.74 -11.21
CA SER A 181 -8.29 -7.92 -12.05
C SER A 181 -7.70 -9.16 -11.37
N VAL A 182 -8.25 -10.35 -11.55
CA VAL A 182 -7.73 -11.62 -11.01
C VAL A 182 -7.26 -12.56 -12.11
N VAL A 183 -6.14 -13.24 -11.88
CA VAL A 183 -5.65 -14.32 -12.75
C VAL A 183 -6.38 -15.62 -12.43
N GLY A 184 -7.54 -15.81 -13.06
CA GLY A 184 -8.39 -17.00 -12.88
C GLY A 184 -9.85 -16.64 -12.59
N SER A 185 -10.69 -17.66 -12.49
CA SER A 185 -12.14 -17.51 -12.27
C SER A 185 -12.57 -17.46 -10.80
N SER A 186 -11.65 -17.71 -9.87
CA SER A 186 -11.93 -17.75 -8.43
C SER A 186 -10.79 -17.16 -7.61
N VAL A 187 -11.09 -16.64 -6.42
CA VAL A 187 -10.08 -16.21 -5.44
C VAL A 187 -10.23 -17.01 -4.16
N GLN A 188 -9.13 -17.62 -3.72
CA GLN A 188 -9.02 -18.35 -2.45
C GLN A 188 -8.33 -17.48 -1.40
N PHE A 189 -8.83 -17.50 -0.17
CA PHE A 189 -8.24 -16.77 0.95
C PHE A 189 -7.77 -17.72 2.04
N SER A 190 -6.79 -17.28 2.83
CA SER A 190 -6.36 -17.99 4.04
C SER A 190 -7.53 -18.12 5.04
N PRO A 191 -7.65 -19.26 5.77
CA PRO A 191 -8.67 -19.44 6.82
C PRO A 191 -8.59 -18.40 7.94
N SER A 192 -7.46 -17.69 8.04
CA SER A 192 -7.25 -16.63 9.02
C SER A 192 -8.01 -15.33 8.71
N VAL A 193 -8.43 -15.14 7.46
CA VAL A 193 -9.15 -13.95 6.97
C VAL A 193 -10.59 -13.99 7.44
N ARG A 194 -11.02 -12.92 8.12
CA ARG A 194 -12.35 -12.78 8.71
C ARG A 194 -13.27 -11.87 7.92
N ARG A 195 -12.72 -10.95 7.12
CA ARG A 195 -13.51 -9.98 6.36
C ARG A 195 -12.88 -9.72 5.01
N VAL A 196 -13.70 -9.84 3.95
CA VAL A 196 -13.30 -9.49 2.59
C VAL A 196 -14.34 -8.57 1.98
N ARG A 197 -13.93 -7.36 1.59
CA ARG A 197 -14.78 -6.40 0.87
C ARG A 197 -14.24 -6.22 -0.54
N VAL A 198 -15.07 -6.52 -1.54
CA VAL A 198 -14.67 -6.50 -2.96
C VAL A 198 -15.52 -5.51 -3.75
N ARG A 199 -14.92 -4.50 -4.35
CA ARG A 199 -15.56 -3.55 -5.25
C ARG A 199 -14.87 -3.61 -6.61
N LYS A 200 -15.59 -3.78 -7.72
CA LYS A 200 -15.02 -3.84 -9.09
C LYS A 200 -13.88 -4.87 -9.19
N LEU A 201 -14.22 -6.16 -9.30
CA LEU A 201 -13.24 -7.22 -9.56
C LEU A 201 -13.49 -7.80 -10.95
N TRP A 202 -12.43 -7.93 -11.74
CA TRP A 202 -12.45 -8.30 -13.15
C TRP A 202 -11.71 -9.62 -13.39
N SER A 203 -12.10 -10.44 -14.36
CA SER A 203 -11.26 -11.55 -14.85
C SER A 203 -10.15 -10.98 -15.73
N SER A 204 -8.90 -11.44 -15.57
CA SER A 204 -7.80 -11.05 -16.45
C SER A 204 -7.77 -11.84 -17.77
N ASN A 205 -8.55 -12.92 -17.87
CA ASN A 205 -8.57 -13.82 -19.03
C ASN A 205 -9.53 -13.35 -20.13
N ASP A 206 -10.17 -12.19 -19.95
CA ASP A 206 -11.18 -11.68 -20.88
C ASP A 206 -10.49 -11.01 -22.07
N LEU A 207 -10.39 -11.76 -23.17
CA LEU A 207 -10.15 -11.24 -24.51
C LEU A 207 -11.24 -10.19 -24.87
N PRO A 208 -10.94 -9.20 -25.72
CA PRO A 208 -11.95 -8.25 -26.17
C PRO A 208 -13.04 -9.01 -26.96
N GLY A 209 -14.25 -9.12 -26.40
CA GLY A 209 -15.43 -9.64 -27.10
C GLY A 209 -16.19 -10.79 -26.43
N CYS A 210 -15.74 -11.32 -25.29
CA CYS A 210 -16.50 -12.32 -24.55
C CYS A 210 -17.16 -11.73 -23.30
N ASP A 211 -18.46 -12.01 -23.16
CA ASP A 211 -19.25 -11.66 -21.98
C ASP A 211 -18.70 -12.40 -20.74
N VAL A 212 -18.58 -11.64 -19.65
CA VAL A 212 -17.85 -11.99 -18.43
C VAL A 212 -18.53 -13.13 -17.67
N ASP A 213 -17.83 -14.25 -17.51
CA ASP A 213 -18.18 -15.32 -16.57
C ASP A 213 -17.89 -14.90 -15.12
N GLY A 214 -18.84 -15.20 -14.22
CA GLY A 214 -18.84 -14.75 -12.83
C GLY A 214 -17.67 -15.30 -11.99
N ILE A 215 -17.25 -14.51 -11.00
CA ILE A 215 -16.19 -14.90 -10.05
C ILE A 215 -16.80 -15.73 -8.92
N GLN A 216 -16.29 -16.96 -8.74
CA GLN A 216 -16.63 -17.86 -7.66
C GLN A 216 -15.75 -17.55 -6.43
N LEU A 217 -16.38 -17.25 -5.30
CA LEU A 217 -15.70 -17.07 -4.02
C LEU A 217 -16.15 -18.20 -3.09
N GLU A 218 -15.23 -19.14 -2.84
CA GLU A 218 -15.46 -20.25 -1.92
C GLU A 218 -14.79 -19.97 -0.57
N PRO A 219 -15.51 -20.17 0.54
CA PRO A 219 -14.89 -20.27 1.84
C PRO A 219 -14.89 -21.72 2.30
N LEU A 220 -13.78 -22.13 2.92
CA LEU A 220 -13.92 -23.06 4.03
C LEU A 220 -14.52 -22.28 5.22
N GLY A 221 -15.85 -22.26 5.28
CA GLY A 221 -16.59 -22.25 6.55
C GLY A 221 -17.29 -20.96 7.04
N GLN A 222 -17.16 -19.78 6.42
CA GLN A 222 -17.79 -18.55 6.98
C GLN A 222 -18.52 -17.60 6.02
N PHE A 223 -18.24 -17.60 4.70
CA PHE A 223 -18.88 -16.65 3.78
C PHE A 223 -20.06 -17.30 3.01
N LYS A 224 -21.17 -16.56 2.81
CA LYS A 224 -22.27 -17.00 1.94
C LYS A 224 -21.86 -16.89 0.45
N PRO A 225 -22.48 -17.66 -0.47
CA PRO A 225 -22.22 -17.56 -1.90
C PRO A 225 -22.47 -16.14 -2.43
N LEU A 226 -21.57 -15.63 -3.27
CA LEU A 226 -21.77 -14.38 -4.00
C LEU A 226 -22.29 -14.72 -5.40
N HIS A 227 -23.52 -14.30 -5.71
CA HIS A 227 -24.15 -14.50 -7.02
C HIS A 227 -24.01 -13.25 -7.91
N SER A 228 -23.66 -13.47 -9.18
CA SER A 228 -23.63 -12.43 -10.21
C SER A 228 -25.04 -12.09 -10.68
N THR A 229 -25.38 -10.81 -10.77
CA THR A 229 -26.55 -10.32 -11.55
C THR A 229 -26.09 -9.31 -12.59
N LYS A 230 -26.69 -9.41 -13.78
CA LYS A 230 -26.33 -8.75 -15.06
C LYS A 230 -25.89 -7.28 -14.97
N VAL A 231 -24.92 -6.95 -15.83
CA VAL A 231 -24.33 -5.62 -16.07
C VAL A 231 -25.12 -4.83 -17.12
N PHE A 232 -25.27 -3.52 -16.94
CA PHE A 232 -25.68 -2.58 -17.99
C PHE A 232 -24.45 -2.03 -18.73
N ARG A 233 -24.49 -1.99 -20.07
CA ARG A 233 -23.43 -1.39 -20.91
C ARG A 233 -23.43 0.14 -20.73
N THR A 234 -22.26 0.71 -20.41
CA THR A 234 -22.00 2.16 -20.51
C THR A 234 -20.81 2.42 -21.43
N ASN A 235 -20.67 3.64 -21.95
CA ASN A 235 -19.59 4.04 -22.87
C ASN A 235 -18.16 3.87 -22.31
N ASP A 236 -18.04 3.68 -20.99
CA ASP A 236 -16.78 3.49 -20.27
C ASP A 236 -16.52 2.01 -19.89
N GLY A 237 -17.23 1.06 -20.52
CA GLY A 237 -17.15 -0.37 -20.23
C GLY A 237 -18.10 -0.86 -19.12
N PRO A 238 -18.15 -2.18 -18.85
CA PRO A 238 -18.98 -2.77 -17.80
C PRO A 238 -18.53 -2.28 -16.41
N ARG A 239 -19.46 -2.12 -15.43
CA ARG A 239 -19.19 -1.65 -14.05
C ARG A 239 -19.89 -2.53 -13.01
N MET A 240 -19.19 -2.96 -11.94
CA MET A 240 -19.77 -3.67 -10.78
C MET A 240 -19.14 -3.23 -9.43
N ALA A 241 -19.90 -3.16 -8.34
CA ALA A 241 -19.41 -2.81 -7.00
C ALA A 241 -20.03 -3.72 -5.93
N TYR A 242 -19.22 -4.27 -5.00
CA TYR A 242 -19.71 -4.98 -3.83
C TYR A 242 -19.00 -4.55 -2.53
N SER A 243 -19.58 -4.94 -1.39
CA SER A 243 -19.06 -4.78 -0.04
C SER A 243 -19.81 -5.71 0.89
N THR A 244 -19.12 -6.50 1.72
CA THR A 244 -19.74 -7.16 2.87
C THR A 244 -19.25 -6.49 4.15
N ARG A 245 -20.19 -6.19 5.05
CA ARG A 245 -19.95 -5.77 6.42
C ARG A 245 -20.60 -6.86 7.27
N GLU A 246 -19.83 -7.63 8.02
CA GLU A 246 -20.41 -8.52 9.02
C GLU A 246 -20.91 -7.65 10.18
N GLY A 247 -22.20 -7.72 10.47
CA GLY A 247 -22.75 -7.25 11.72
C GLY A 247 -22.24 -8.16 12.83
N CYS A 248 -21.61 -7.58 13.84
CA CYS A 248 -21.52 -8.22 15.14
C CYS A 248 -22.96 -8.47 15.59
N GLN A 249 -23.37 -9.73 15.73
CA GLN A 249 -24.53 -10.05 16.54
C GLN A 249 -24.16 -9.67 17.96
N SER A 250 -24.77 -8.60 18.45
CA SER A 250 -24.87 -8.32 19.88
C SER A 250 -25.86 -9.32 20.48
N ASP A 251 -25.39 -10.06 21.48
CA ASP A 251 -26.21 -10.79 22.44
C ASP A 251 -27.24 -9.84 23.06
N GLU A 252 -28.53 -9.98 22.74
CA GLU A 252 -29.62 -9.53 23.63
C GLU A 252 -30.80 -10.51 23.53
N ALA A 253 -30.94 -11.27 24.62
CA ALA A 253 -32.15 -11.78 25.28
C ALA A 253 -33.39 -12.12 24.43
N GLN A 254 -33.79 -13.39 24.48
CA GLN A 254 -35.18 -13.79 24.38
C GLN A 254 -35.68 -14.22 25.78
N ASP A 255 -36.86 -13.69 26.13
CA ASP A 255 -37.70 -14.09 27.25
C ASP A 255 -37.98 -15.60 27.32
#